data_AF-C1GV80-F1
#
_entry.id   AF-C1GV80-F1
#
_cell.length_a   1.000
_cell.length_b   1.000
_cell.length_c   1.000
_cell.angle_alpha   90.00
_cell.angle_beta   90.00
_cell.angle_gamma   90.00
#
_symmetry.space_group_name_H-M   'P 1'
#
loop_
_entity.id
_entity.type
_entity.pdbx_description
1 polymer ?
#
loop_
_entity_poly.entity_id
_entity_poly.type
_entity_poly.pdbx_seq_one_letter_code
_entity_poly.pdbx_strand_id
1 'polypeptide(L)'
;MSGSKSLGPLRWLPRGLASNFAPAIQCVPKHISRSMTTETELAVVSPLTAFASAHVAGQTLNSDDIRKPMWNPPPVIATLYDFPTMEPLRFLKYSSQHLLLPLRRDILHRAIVYEGDKTRQGTASTKWRDDVHGSRRKIRPQKGTGRARLGDKKSPMLRGGGVAHGPHPRDFSTKLPKKIYDLAWRTALSYRYQRGQLIIVNDNITFPRDVSPYWLEDVFEKNQWGKNFGRSLLITEVKKERLFMGVKEISRHGRVLDREDVDVKDLLETARLIVEKQALDRMLFWHSSDLKSKPARA
;
A
#
# COMPACT_ATOMS: atom_id res chain seq x y z
N MET A 1 -38.41 -18.18 49.87
CA MET A 1 -39.63 -17.46 50.30
C MET A 1 -39.30 -15.97 50.32
N SER A 2 -40.13 -15.12 49.68
CA SER A 2 -40.11 -13.63 49.69
C SER A 2 -38.85 -12.96 49.10
N GLY A 3 -38.83 -12.20 48.00
CA GLY A 3 -39.61 -10.99 47.65
C GLY A 3 -38.70 -9.76 47.89
N SER A 4 -38.52 -8.72 47.08
CA SER A 4 -39.06 -8.25 45.79
C SER A 4 -38.14 -7.13 45.25
N LYS A 5 -38.08 -6.94 43.92
CA LYS A 5 -37.46 -5.77 43.25
C LYS A 5 -38.47 -4.62 43.13
N SER A 6 -38.02 -3.36 43.18
CA SER A 6 -38.75 -2.22 42.57
C SER A 6 -37.80 -1.13 42.06
N LEU A 7 -37.80 -0.90 40.75
CA LEU A 7 -37.27 0.28 40.06
C LEU A 7 -38.42 1.30 39.89
N GLY A 8 -38.12 2.59 40.03
CA GLY A 8 -39.02 3.71 39.75
C GLY A 8 -38.29 4.87 39.05
N PRO A 9 -39.00 5.75 38.32
CA PRO A 9 -38.59 6.20 36.98
C PRO A 9 -38.17 7.69 36.84
N LEU A 10 -37.66 8.00 35.63
CA LEU A 10 -37.25 9.32 35.10
C LEU A 10 -38.27 10.45 35.32
N ARG A 11 -37.75 11.64 35.63
CA ARG A 11 -38.48 12.91 35.64
C ARG A 11 -37.76 13.94 34.76
N TRP A 12 -38.45 14.41 33.73
CA TRP A 12 -38.14 15.61 32.95
C TRP A 12 -38.69 16.86 33.67
N LEU A 13 -38.04 18.03 33.52
CA LEU A 13 -38.66 19.36 33.49
C LEU A 13 -37.63 20.43 32.99
N PRO A 14 -38.04 21.56 32.37
CA PRO A 14 -37.24 22.31 31.39
C PRO A 14 -37.09 23.84 31.63
N ARG A 15 -36.41 24.51 30.67
CA ARG A 15 -36.48 25.93 30.20
C ARG A 15 -35.77 27.05 30.98
N GLY A 16 -34.96 27.83 30.23
CA GLY A 16 -34.53 29.20 30.53
C GLY A 16 -33.90 29.91 29.30
N LEU A 17 -34.66 30.86 28.73
CA LEU A 17 -34.37 32.10 27.95
C LEU A 17 -33.06 32.21 27.10
N ALA A 18 -33.03 32.39 25.77
CA ALA A 18 -33.58 33.41 24.85
C ALA A 18 -32.81 34.77 24.79
N SER A 19 -32.05 35.02 23.70
CA SER A 19 -32.04 36.30 22.95
C SER A 19 -31.21 36.24 21.64
N ASN A 20 -31.94 36.23 20.51
CA ASN A 20 -31.75 36.84 19.17
C ASN A 20 -30.37 37.27 18.64
N PHE A 21 -30.02 36.85 17.41
CA PHE A 21 -29.96 37.70 16.19
C PHE A 21 -29.71 36.85 14.91
N ALA A 22 -30.79 36.61 14.14
CA ALA A 22 -31.01 36.76 12.67
C ALA A 22 -29.98 36.27 11.59
N PRO A 23 -30.38 36.12 10.30
CA PRO A 23 -30.48 34.78 9.68
C PRO A 23 -29.84 34.63 8.27
N ALA A 24 -30.01 33.42 7.72
CA ALA A 24 -29.99 33.05 6.29
C ALA A 24 -28.62 32.67 5.67
N ILE A 25 -28.47 31.39 5.32
CA ILE A 25 -28.55 30.86 3.93
C ILE A 25 -28.02 29.40 3.90
N GLN A 26 -28.90 28.53 3.39
CA GLN A 26 -28.73 27.22 2.73
C GLN A 26 -27.61 26.24 3.15
N CYS A 27 -28.10 25.07 3.57
CA CYS A 27 -27.42 23.79 3.51
C CYS A 27 -27.04 23.42 2.06
N VAL A 28 -25.77 23.09 1.82
CA VAL A 28 -25.28 22.38 0.63
C VAL A 28 -24.39 21.22 1.12
N PRO A 29 -24.55 19.99 0.58
CA PRO A 29 -23.88 18.80 1.09
C PRO A 29 -22.37 18.84 0.83
N LYS A 30 -21.63 18.12 1.68
CA LYS A 30 -20.19 17.89 1.58
C LYS A 30 -19.83 17.38 0.17
N HIS A 31 -19.30 18.28 -0.66
CA HIS A 31 -18.74 17.93 -1.95
C HIS A 31 -17.54 17.01 -1.78
N ILE A 32 -17.57 15.93 -2.56
CA ILE A 32 -16.46 15.04 -2.89
C ILE A 32 -15.33 15.90 -3.49
N SER A 33 -14.32 16.25 -2.68
CA SER A 33 -13.08 16.84 -3.17
C SER A 33 -12.12 15.73 -3.61
N ARG A 34 -12.33 15.22 -4.83
CA ARG A 34 -11.21 14.69 -5.62
C ARG A 34 -10.46 15.91 -6.17
N SER A 35 -9.45 16.40 -5.45
CA SER A 35 -8.47 17.31 -6.05
C SER A 35 -7.57 16.51 -6.98
N MET A 36 -7.97 16.45 -8.25
CA MET A 36 -7.10 16.19 -9.39
C MET A 36 -6.10 17.35 -9.47
N THR A 37 -5.00 17.27 -8.74
CA THR A 37 -3.87 18.16 -8.97
C THR A 37 -2.98 17.50 -10.01
N THR A 38 -3.13 17.95 -11.24
CA THR A 38 -2.19 17.73 -12.34
C THR A 38 -0.83 18.30 -11.94
N GLU A 39 0.06 17.45 -11.45
CA GLU A 39 1.48 17.67 -11.71
C GLU A 39 1.65 17.51 -13.21
N THR A 40 2.04 18.60 -13.87
CA THR A 40 2.45 18.65 -15.26
C THR A 40 3.39 17.47 -15.57
N GLU A 41 2.89 16.46 -16.26
CA GLU A 41 3.76 15.50 -16.92
C GLU A 41 4.57 16.27 -17.96
N LEU A 42 5.89 16.30 -17.81
CA LEU A 42 6.76 16.56 -18.95
C LEU A 42 6.39 15.51 -20.00
N ALA A 43 5.61 15.92 -21.00
CA ALA A 43 5.15 15.03 -22.04
C ALA A 43 6.36 14.33 -22.63
N VAL A 44 6.40 13.00 -22.49
CA VAL A 44 7.28 12.16 -23.31
C VAL A 44 6.67 12.19 -24.70
N VAL A 45 6.90 13.28 -25.42
CA VAL A 45 6.47 13.44 -26.80
C VAL A 45 7.23 12.40 -27.60
N SER A 46 6.50 11.46 -28.19
CA SER A 46 7.09 10.53 -29.14
C SER A 46 7.83 11.32 -30.22
N PRO A 47 8.97 10.83 -30.75
CA PRO A 47 9.73 11.57 -31.75
C PRO A 47 8.87 11.93 -32.98
N LEU A 48 7.88 11.10 -33.32
CA LEU A 48 6.90 11.35 -34.38
C LEU A 48 5.96 12.54 -34.09
N THR A 49 5.46 12.67 -32.84
CA THR A 49 4.60 13.80 -32.48
C THR A 49 5.38 15.11 -32.39
N ALA A 50 6.63 15.07 -31.95
CA ALA A 50 7.51 16.26 -31.97
C ALA A 50 7.79 16.71 -33.41
N PHE A 51 8.02 15.75 -34.32
CA PHE A 51 8.25 16.02 -35.74
C PHE A 51 7.01 16.61 -36.42
N ALA A 52 5.82 16.08 -36.13
CA ALA A 52 4.56 16.60 -36.66
C ALA A 52 4.26 18.02 -36.16
N SER A 53 4.48 18.30 -34.87
CA SER A 53 4.29 19.65 -34.31
C SER A 53 5.29 20.66 -34.87
N ALA A 54 6.54 20.28 -35.10
CA ALA A 54 7.53 21.16 -35.71
C ALA A 54 7.26 21.45 -37.19
N HIS A 55 6.78 20.46 -37.95
CA HIS A 55 6.36 20.67 -39.35
C HIS A 55 5.20 21.66 -39.47
N VAL A 56 4.24 21.61 -38.54
CA VAL A 56 3.11 22.58 -38.51
C VAL A 56 3.57 23.98 -38.11
N ALA A 57 4.60 24.10 -37.28
CA ALA A 57 5.13 25.39 -36.81
C ALA A 57 6.15 26.04 -37.77
N GLY A 58 6.47 25.42 -38.91
CA GLY A 58 7.48 25.93 -39.86
C GLY A 58 8.91 25.98 -39.30
N GLN A 59 9.17 25.27 -38.20
CA GLN A 59 10.48 25.23 -37.56
C GLN A 59 11.27 24.04 -38.11
N THR A 60 12.47 24.30 -38.64
CA THR A 60 13.44 23.25 -38.96
C THR A 60 14.02 22.72 -37.65
N LEU A 61 13.54 21.56 -37.18
CA LEU A 61 14.25 20.84 -36.11
C LEU A 61 15.60 20.40 -36.66
N ASN A 62 16.69 20.79 -35.99
CA ASN A 62 17.97 20.17 -36.25
C ASN A 62 17.84 18.68 -35.98
N SER A 63 18.50 17.84 -36.78
CA SER A 63 18.48 16.38 -36.59
C SER A 63 18.94 15.94 -35.19
N ASP A 64 19.63 16.83 -34.48
CA ASP A 64 20.13 16.64 -33.12
C ASP A 64 19.05 16.84 -32.04
N ASP A 65 17.96 17.56 -32.34
CA ASP A 65 16.83 17.75 -31.41
C ASP A 65 15.87 16.55 -31.40
N ILE A 66 15.93 15.71 -32.43
CA ILE A 66 15.18 14.45 -32.46
C ILE A 66 15.90 13.47 -31.52
N ARG A 67 15.33 13.27 -30.33
CA ARG A 67 15.78 12.21 -29.40
C ARG A 67 15.71 10.86 -30.10
N LYS A 68 16.86 10.39 -30.61
CA LYS A 68 17.00 9.06 -31.21
C LYS A 68 16.59 8.03 -30.16
N PRO A 69 15.71 7.06 -30.47
CA PRO A 69 15.42 5.99 -29.55
C PRO A 69 16.74 5.28 -29.24
N MET A 70 17.21 5.39 -28.00
CA MET A 70 18.39 4.66 -27.56
C MET A 70 17.99 3.20 -27.43
N TRP A 71 18.35 2.39 -28.43
CA TRP A 71 18.12 0.94 -28.41
C TRP A 71 18.74 0.27 -27.18
N ASN A 72 19.85 0.84 -26.69
CA ASN A 72 20.54 0.44 -25.47
C ASN A 72 20.77 1.68 -24.58
N PRO A 73 19.83 2.00 -23.67
CA PRO A 73 20.04 3.05 -22.67
C PRO A 73 21.30 2.77 -21.82
N PRO A 74 22.02 3.81 -21.36
CA PRO A 74 23.23 3.65 -20.57
C PRO A 74 22.91 2.98 -19.22
N PRO A 75 23.91 2.31 -18.60
CA PRO A 75 23.72 1.74 -17.27
C PRO A 75 23.50 2.85 -16.23
N VAL A 76 22.68 2.52 -15.24
CA VAL A 76 22.39 3.35 -14.08
C VAL A 76 23.50 3.17 -13.06
N ILE A 77 24.00 4.29 -12.53
CA ILE A 77 25.08 4.30 -11.54
C ILE A 77 24.48 4.50 -10.15
N ALA A 78 24.67 3.55 -9.24
CA ALA A 78 24.24 3.66 -7.85
C ALA A 78 25.44 3.60 -6.90
N THR A 79 25.42 4.33 -5.80
CA THR A 79 26.48 4.31 -4.79
C THR A 79 26.28 3.18 -3.79
N LEU A 80 27.34 2.42 -3.51
CA LEU A 80 27.38 1.46 -2.41
C LEU A 80 27.95 2.15 -1.18
N TYR A 81 27.20 2.14 -0.08
CA TYR A 81 27.61 2.71 1.20
C TYR A 81 28.05 1.63 2.20
N ASP A 82 28.94 2.00 3.11
CA ASP A 82 29.25 1.20 4.29
C ASP A 82 28.27 1.53 5.43
N PHE A 83 27.69 0.53 6.09
CA PHE A 83 26.87 0.74 7.28
C PHE A 83 27.66 0.33 8.52
N PRO A 84 27.72 1.18 9.57
CA PRO A 84 26.80 2.28 9.90
C PRO A 84 27.23 3.69 9.46
N THR A 85 28.47 3.87 9.01
CA THR A 85 29.11 5.18 8.80
C THR A 85 28.54 5.95 7.62
N MET A 86 27.87 5.27 6.69
CA MET A 86 27.39 5.80 5.42
C MET A 86 28.49 6.38 4.53
N GLU A 87 29.71 5.83 4.64
CA GLU A 87 30.83 6.17 3.76
C GLU A 87 30.61 5.56 2.35
N PRO A 88 30.72 6.34 1.26
CA PRO A 88 30.58 5.82 -0.09
C PRO A 88 31.81 4.98 -0.48
N LEU A 89 31.61 3.68 -0.69
CA LEU A 89 32.68 2.73 -1.01
C LEU A 89 33.02 2.72 -2.50
N ARG A 90 32.01 2.50 -3.35
CA ARG A 90 32.18 2.38 -4.82
C ARG A 90 30.87 2.60 -5.56
N PHE A 91 30.99 2.84 -6.85
CA PHE A 91 29.84 2.87 -7.77
C PHE A 91 29.49 1.47 -8.28
N LEU A 92 28.21 1.15 -8.27
CA LEU A 92 27.58 -0.02 -8.87
C LEU A 92 26.91 0.38 -10.18
N LYS A 93 26.91 -0.55 -11.14
CA LYS A 93 26.26 -0.35 -12.45
C LYS A 93 25.08 -1.31 -12.58
N TYR A 94 23.89 -0.78 -12.78
CA TYR A 94 22.66 -1.54 -13.02
C TYR A 94 22.10 -1.24 -14.42
N SER A 95 21.28 -2.14 -14.96
CA SER A 95 20.53 -1.85 -16.19
C SER A 95 19.50 -0.75 -15.92
N SER A 96 19.31 0.16 -16.87
CA SER A 96 18.21 1.14 -16.84
C SER A 96 16.84 0.48 -16.80
N GLN A 97 16.71 -0.73 -17.34
CA GLN A 97 15.49 -1.52 -17.23
C GLN A 97 15.21 -1.99 -15.79
N HIS A 98 16.17 -1.91 -14.87
CA HIS A 98 15.98 -2.30 -13.47
C HIS A 98 15.63 -1.11 -12.57
N LEU A 99 16.37 -0.01 -12.69
CA LEU A 99 16.28 1.13 -11.75
C LEU A 99 15.86 2.47 -12.40
N LEU A 100 15.60 2.50 -13.72
CA LEU A 100 15.22 3.72 -14.43
C LEU A 100 14.04 3.51 -15.37
N LEU A 101 13.06 2.72 -14.93
CA LEU A 101 11.78 2.59 -15.63
C LEU A 101 10.91 3.84 -15.47
N PRO A 102 10.06 4.16 -16.45
CA PRO A 102 9.06 5.22 -16.30
C PRO A 102 8.04 4.85 -15.22
N LEU A 103 7.62 5.85 -14.44
CA LEU A 103 6.63 5.65 -13.38
C LEU A 103 5.26 5.26 -13.98
N ARG A 104 4.82 4.03 -13.69
CA ARG A 104 3.53 3.49 -14.12
C ARG A 104 2.59 3.23 -12.94
N ARG A 105 1.77 4.23 -12.62
CA ARG A 105 0.83 4.20 -11.48
C ARG A 105 -0.21 3.09 -11.63
N ASP A 106 -0.63 2.78 -12.86
CA ASP A 106 -1.57 1.71 -13.21
C ASP A 106 -1.05 0.32 -12.82
N ILE A 107 0.22 0.04 -13.13
CA ILE A 107 0.88 -1.24 -12.82
C ILE A 107 1.09 -1.37 -11.31
N LEU A 108 1.59 -0.32 -10.66
CA LEU A 108 1.79 -0.31 -9.20
C LEU A 108 0.47 -0.55 -8.46
N HIS A 109 -0.60 0.15 -8.87
CA HIS A 109 -1.93 -0.05 -8.29
C HIS A 109 -2.40 -1.51 -8.41
N ARG A 110 -2.24 -2.13 -9.59
CA ARG A 110 -2.61 -3.55 -9.80
C ARG A 110 -1.85 -4.49 -8.88
N ALA A 111 -0.55 -4.28 -8.70
CA ALA A 111 0.27 -5.11 -7.81
C ALA A 111 -0.15 -4.96 -6.34
N ILE A 112 -0.35 -3.72 -5.87
CA ILE A 112 -0.76 -3.44 -4.48
C ILE A 112 -2.15 -4.00 -4.17
N VAL A 113 -3.11 -3.87 -5.10
CA VAL A 113 -4.45 -4.45 -4.93
C VAL A 113 -4.38 -5.98 -4.91
N TYR A 114 -3.59 -6.58 -5.80
CA TYR A 114 -3.35 -8.02 -5.82
C TYR A 114 -2.77 -8.54 -4.48
N GLU A 115 -1.76 -7.87 -3.93
CA GLU A 115 -1.19 -8.19 -2.61
C GLU A 115 -2.23 -8.04 -1.49
N GLY A 116 -3.00 -6.95 -1.52
CA GLY A 116 -4.06 -6.67 -0.56
C GLY A 116 -5.18 -7.70 -0.57
N ASP A 117 -5.58 -8.18 -1.75
CA ASP A 117 -6.58 -9.24 -1.91
C ASP A 117 -6.08 -10.59 -1.41
N LYS A 118 -4.81 -10.93 -1.68
CA LYS A 118 -4.16 -12.17 -1.23
C LYS A 118 -3.97 -12.23 0.29
N THR A 119 -3.79 -11.08 0.94
CA THR A 119 -3.59 -10.99 2.40
C THR A 119 -4.90 -11.16 3.20
N ARG A 120 -6.07 -11.03 2.55
CA ARG A 120 -7.37 -11.10 3.24
C ARG A 120 -7.69 -12.53 3.69
N GLN A 121 -8.09 -12.68 4.96
CA GLN A 121 -8.52 -13.97 5.51
C GLN A 121 -9.93 -14.40 5.06
N GLY A 122 -10.84 -13.45 4.83
CA GLY A 122 -12.18 -13.74 4.32
C GLY A 122 -13.09 -14.60 5.21
N THR A 123 -13.01 -14.46 6.54
CA THR A 123 -13.73 -15.29 7.53
C THR A 123 -15.11 -14.78 7.95
N ALA A 124 -15.58 -13.67 7.37
CA ALA A 124 -16.88 -13.10 7.70
C ALA A 124 -18.01 -14.07 7.34
N SER A 125 -18.81 -14.47 8.34
CA SER A 125 -19.93 -15.39 8.17
C SER A 125 -21.18 -14.85 8.83
N THR A 126 -22.30 -14.96 8.13
CA THR A 126 -23.64 -14.67 8.64
C THR A 126 -24.53 -15.89 8.48
N LYS A 127 -25.53 -16.05 9.33
CA LYS A 127 -26.47 -17.16 9.20
C LYS A 127 -27.50 -16.83 8.12
N TRP A 128 -27.65 -17.70 7.13
CA TRP A 128 -28.83 -17.66 6.27
C TRP A 128 -30.07 -18.07 7.06
N ARG A 129 -31.25 -17.85 6.48
CA ARG A 129 -32.52 -18.25 7.09
C ARG A 129 -32.54 -19.73 7.47
N ASP A 130 -31.82 -20.60 6.75
CA ASP A 130 -31.80 -22.04 7.01
C ASP A 130 -30.92 -22.40 8.21
N ASP A 131 -29.84 -21.64 8.43
CA ASP A 131 -28.86 -21.83 9.51
C ASP A 131 -29.32 -21.24 10.86
N VAL A 132 -30.27 -20.31 10.83
CA VAL A 132 -30.82 -19.72 12.07
C VAL A 132 -31.56 -20.79 12.87
N HIS A 133 -31.28 -20.87 14.17
CA HIS A 133 -31.97 -21.80 15.06
C HIS A 133 -33.46 -21.43 15.21
N GLY A 134 -34.35 -22.38 14.94
CA GLY A 134 -35.80 -22.16 15.07
C GLY A 134 -36.68 -23.13 14.30
N SER A 135 -37.99 -23.07 14.56
CA SER A 135 -39.00 -23.84 13.82
C SER A 135 -39.24 -23.28 12.42
N ARG A 136 -39.50 -24.17 11.45
CA ARG A 136 -39.99 -23.85 10.09
C ARG A 136 -41.52 -23.78 10.02
N ARG A 137 -42.22 -23.90 11.16
CA ARG A 137 -43.69 -23.78 11.22
C ARG A 137 -44.11 -22.37 10.82
N LYS A 138 -45.16 -22.30 10.00
CA LYS A 138 -45.82 -21.05 9.62
C LYS A 138 -46.39 -20.36 10.88
N ILE A 139 -46.01 -19.10 11.12
CA ILE A 139 -46.37 -18.35 12.33
C ILE A 139 -47.89 -18.17 12.44
N ARG A 140 -48.58 -17.98 11.32
CA ARG A 140 -50.03 -17.76 11.29
C ARG A 140 -50.69 -18.23 9.98
N PRO A 141 -52.02 -18.44 9.96
CA PRO A 141 -52.75 -18.89 8.78
C PRO A 141 -52.59 -17.96 7.57
N GLN A 142 -52.81 -18.49 6.35
CA GLN A 142 -52.62 -17.76 5.09
C GLN A 142 -53.57 -16.57 4.91
N LYS A 143 -54.77 -16.64 5.49
CA LYS A 143 -55.85 -15.63 5.48
C LYS A 143 -56.55 -15.61 6.86
N GLY A 144 -57.40 -14.62 7.12
CA GLY A 144 -58.25 -14.56 8.33
C GLY A 144 -57.66 -13.87 9.57
N THR A 145 -56.44 -13.30 9.51
CA THR A 145 -55.78 -12.68 10.69
C THR A 145 -55.75 -11.15 10.69
N GLY A 146 -56.20 -10.47 9.62
CA GLY A 146 -56.19 -9.00 9.53
C GLY A 146 -54.81 -8.32 9.49
N ARG A 147 -53.70 -9.07 9.42
CA ARG A 147 -52.31 -8.55 9.40
C ARG A 147 -51.55 -9.07 8.16
N ALA A 148 -50.39 -8.52 7.82
CA ALA A 148 -49.58 -8.91 6.63
C ALA A 148 -48.98 -10.35 6.65
N ARG A 149 -49.24 -11.21 5.66
CA ARG A 149 -48.84 -12.65 5.64
C ARG A 149 -47.41 -12.92 6.16
N LEU A 150 -47.26 -13.92 7.03
CA LEU A 150 -45.95 -14.36 7.56
C LEU A 150 -45.76 -15.87 7.36
N GLY A 151 -44.54 -16.23 6.95
CA GLY A 151 -44.07 -17.61 6.85
C GLY A 151 -43.54 -18.12 8.19
N ASP A 152 -42.35 -18.71 8.15
CA ASP A 152 -41.53 -19.11 9.29
C ASP A 152 -40.88 -17.92 10.02
N LYS A 153 -40.44 -18.15 11.26
CA LYS A 153 -39.80 -17.10 12.08
C LYS A 153 -38.39 -16.71 11.65
N LYS A 154 -37.77 -17.48 10.74
CA LYS A 154 -36.38 -17.28 10.29
C LYS A 154 -36.25 -16.29 9.12
N SER A 155 -37.37 -15.75 8.65
CA SER A 155 -37.40 -14.77 7.54
C SER A 155 -36.54 -13.54 7.85
N PRO A 156 -35.74 -13.04 6.88
CA PRO A 156 -34.92 -11.84 7.05
C PRO A 156 -35.74 -10.57 7.34
N MET A 157 -37.04 -10.54 7.03
CA MET A 157 -37.93 -9.43 7.38
C MET A 157 -38.26 -9.37 8.89
N LEU A 158 -38.06 -10.47 9.62
CA LEU A 158 -38.38 -10.57 11.04
C LEU A 158 -37.13 -10.32 11.90
N ARG A 159 -37.32 -9.73 13.09
CA ARG A 159 -36.26 -9.63 14.09
C ARG A 159 -35.79 -11.03 14.50
N GLY A 160 -34.47 -11.25 14.47
CA GLY A 160 -33.87 -12.56 14.75
C GLY A 160 -33.93 -13.55 13.58
N GLY A 161 -34.39 -13.12 12.40
CA GLY A 161 -34.26 -13.89 11.17
C GLY A 161 -32.82 -13.96 10.64
N GLY A 162 -32.61 -14.77 9.60
CA GLY A 162 -31.31 -14.83 8.92
C GLY A 162 -31.01 -13.55 8.13
N VAL A 163 -29.75 -13.35 7.77
CA VAL A 163 -29.34 -12.19 6.95
C VAL A 163 -29.51 -12.54 5.46
N ALA A 164 -30.30 -11.75 4.73
CA ALA A 164 -30.40 -11.89 3.28
C ALA A 164 -29.15 -11.34 2.60
N HIS A 165 -28.54 -12.13 1.70
CA HIS A 165 -27.30 -11.77 0.98
C HIS A 165 -26.15 -11.31 1.90
N GLY A 166 -26.10 -11.84 3.12
CA GLY A 166 -25.01 -11.58 4.05
C GLY A 166 -23.70 -12.24 3.62
N PRO A 167 -22.55 -11.77 4.14
CA PRO A 167 -21.26 -12.37 3.84
C PRO A 167 -21.17 -13.80 4.35
N HIS A 168 -20.42 -14.60 3.61
CA HIS A 168 -19.99 -15.94 3.96
C HIS A 168 -18.50 -16.08 3.72
N PRO A 169 -17.84 -17.04 4.40
CA PRO A 169 -16.42 -17.26 4.21
C PRO A 169 -16.13 -17.53 2.72
N ARG A 170 -15.21 -16.76 2.16
CA ARG A 170 -14.86 -16.82 0.74
C ARG A 170 -13.41 -16.42 0.53
N ASP A 171 -12.79 -16.98 -0.50
CA ASP A 171 -11.49 -16.54 -0.95
C ASP A 171 -11.62 -15.21 -1.72
N PHE A 172 -10.80 -14.22 -1.33
CA PHE A 172 -10.74 -12.91 -1.97
C PHE A 172 -9.58 -12.81 -2.95
N SER A 173 -8.73 -13.83 -3.06
CA SER A 173 -7.53 -13.79 -3.88
C SER A 173 -7.84 -13.52 -5.36
N THR A 174 -7.12 -12.56 -5.95
CA THR A 174 -7.18 -12.24 -7.37
C THR A 174 -5.95 -12.79 -8.09
N LYS A 175 -5.99 -12.89 -9.42
CA LYS A 175 -4.85 -13.36 -10.23
C LYS A 175 -4.16 -12.18 -10.93
N LEU A 176 -2.83 -12.18 -10.94
CA LEU A 176 -2.02 -11.20 -11.66
C LEU A 176 -0.94 -11.94 -12.48
N PRO A 177 -0.74 -11.63 -13.78
CA PRO A 177 0.33 -12.23 -14.56
C PRO A 177 1.71 -11.92 -13.95
N LYS A 178 2.57 -12.94 -13.82
CA LYS A 178 3.90 -12.82 -13.20
C LYS A 178 4.73 -11.68 -13.79
N LYS A 179 4.75 -11.53 -15.13
CA LYS A 179 5.46 -10.44 -15.81
C LYS A 179 4.99 -9.04 -15.40
N ILE A 180 3.69 -8.87 -15.11
CA ILE A 180 3.15 -7.58 -14.65
C ILE A 180 3.59 -7.31 -13.21
N TYR A 181 3.60 -8.34 -12.37
CA TYR A 181 4.06 -8.23 -10.99
C TYR A 181 5.55 -7.87 -10.91
N ASP A 182 6.39 -8.57 -11.68
CA ASP A 182 7.84 -8.30 -11.78
C ASP A 182 8.13 -6.88 -12.31
N LEU A 183 7.34 -6.42 -13.29
CA LEU A 183 7.42 -5.05 -13.79
C LEU A 183 7.02 -4.02 -12.70
N ALA A 184 6.03 -4.34 -11.87
CA ALA A 184 5.63 -3.47 -10.75
C ALA A 184 6.75 -3.32 -9.71
N TRP A 185 7.40 -4.44 -9.36
CA TRP A 185 8.59 -4.47 -8.50
C TRP A 185 9.69 -3.52 -8.98
N ARG A 186 10.11 -3.66 -10.24
CA ARG A 186 11.16 -2.79 -10.82
C ARG A 186 10.70 -1.34 -10.96
N THR A 187 9.41 -1.10 -11.24
CA THR A 187 8.85 0.25 -11.27
C THR A 187 8.90 0.91 -9.89
N ALA A 188 8.60 0.16 -8.83
CA ALA A 188 8.67 0.66 -7.45
C ALA A 188 10.12 0.98 -7.04
N LEU A 189 11.08 0.10 -7.36
CA LEU A 189 12.50 0.35 -7.12
C LEU A 189 13.01 1.55 -7.94
N SER A 190 12.61 1.65 -9.22
CA SER A 190 12.96 2.78 -10.09
C SER A 190 12.44 4.11 -9.54
N TYR A 191 11.22 4.12 -9.02
CA TYR A 191 10.63 5.28 -8.38
C TYR A 191 11.45 5.74 -7.16
N ARG A 192 11.89 4.80 -6.31
CA ARG A 192 12.73 5.10 -5.14
C ARG A 192 14.10 5.59 -5.54
N TYR A 193 14.71 4.97 -6.55
CA TYR A 193 15.98 5.38 -7.10
C TYR A 193 15.94 6.81 -7.66
N GLN A 194 14.95 7.12 -8.50
CA GLN A 194 14.79 8.46 -9.11
C GLN A 194 14.62 9.58 -8.06
N ARG A 195 14.05 9.28 -6.89
CA ARG A 195 13.88 10.24 -5.79
C ARG A 195 15.07 10.29 -4.81
N GLY A 196 16.14 9.52 -5.05
CA GLY A 196 17.26 9.40 -4.12
C GLY A 196 16.89 8.74 -2.78
N GLN A 197 15.82 7.93 -2.77
CA GLN A 197 15.29 7.27 -1.57
C GLN A 197 15.74 5.81 -1.44
N LEU A 198 16.38 5.27 -2.48
CA LEU A 198 17.00 3.95 -2.48
C LEU A 198 18.47 4.07 -2.09
N ILE A 199 18.83 3.56 -0.92
CA ILE A 199 20.18 3.58 -0.37
C ILE A 199 20.70 2.15 -0.38
N ILE A 200 21.77 1.90 -1.13
CA ILE A 200 22.38 0.58 -1.25
C ILE A 200 23.54 0.50 -0.28
N VAL A 201 23.53 -0.50 0.58
CA VAL A 201 24.51 -0.71 1.63
C VAL A 201 25.26 -2.02 1.41
N ASN A 202 26.46 -2.13 1.94
CA ASN A 202 27.16 -3.41 2.00
C ASN A 202 26.34 -4.49 2.74
N ASP A 203 26.68 -5.76 2.54
CA ASP A 203 25.90 -6.91 3.03
C ASP A 203 26.02 -7.12 4.57
N ASN A 204 26.46 -6.09 5.28
CA ASN A 204 26.84 -6.11 6.68
C ASN A 204 25.93 -5.22 7.54
N ILE A 205 24.65 -5.06 7.20
CA ILE A 205 23.70 -4.38 8.10
C ILE A 205 23.54 -5.24 9.34
N THR A 206 24.27 -4.90 10.40
CA THR A 206 24.37 -5.70 11.61
C THR A 206 24.23 -4.79 12.82
N PHE A 207 23.61 -5.31 13.88
CA PHE A 207 23.55 -4.66 15.17
C PHE A 207 24.67 -5.24 16.06
N PRO A 208 25.75 -4.48 16.34
CA PRO A 208 26.88 -4.98 17.13
C PRO A 208 26.45 -5.37 18.55
N ARG A 209 27.15 -6.32 19.17
CA ARG A 209 26.80 -6.84 20.51
C ARG A 209 27.15 -5.87 21.63
N ASP A 210 28.24 -5.14 21.48
CA ASP A 210 28.88 -4.36 22.56
C ASP A 210 28.35 -2.93 22.63
N VAL A 211 27.20 -2.69 22.01
CA VAL A 211 26.69 -1.36 21.73
C VAL A 211 25.35 -1.16 22.46
N SER A 212 25.15 0.06 22.94
CA SER A 212 23.92 0.47 23.62
C SER A 212 22.68 0.22 22.75
N PRO A 213 21.53 -0.18 23.32
CA PRO A 213 20.28 -0.34 22.57
C PRO A 213 19.87 0.92 21.79
N TYR A 214 20.25 2.11 22.28
CA TYR A 214 19.96 3.41 21.66
C TYR A 214 20.81 3.73 20.43
N TRP A 215 21.90 3.01 20.18
CA TRP A 215 22.81 3.32 19.07
C TRP A 215 22.12 3.28 17.71
N LEU A 216 21.15 2.37 17.53
CA LEU A 216 20.41 2.31 16.29
C LEU A 216 19.51 3.53 16.11
N GLU A 217 18.97 4.08 17.20
CA GLU A 217 18.24 5.36 17.18
C GLU A 217 19.18 6.49 16.73
N ASP A 218 20.39 6.57 17.29
CA ASP A 218 21.40 7.56 16.90
C ASP A 218 21.77 7.46 15.42
N VAL A 219 21.95 6.24 14.88
CA VAL A 219 22.23 6.02 13.45
C VAL A 219 21.06 6.53 12.60
N PHE A 220 19.82 6.25 13.01
CA PHE A 220 18.63 6.72 12.29
C PHE A 220 18.46 8.24 12.38
N GLU A 221 18.81 8.88 13.50
CA GLU A 221 18.73 10.32 13.65
C GLU A 221 19.81 11.04 12.85
N LYS A 222 21.07 10.59 12.94
CA LYS A 222 22.21 11.14 12.18
C LYS A 222 21.97 11.08 10.67
N ASN A 223 21.43 9.96 10.18
CA ASN A 223 21.14 9.77 8.77
C ASN A 223 19.76 10.33 8.34
N GLN A 224 19.03 10.99 9.24
CA GLN A 224 17.69 11.53 8.98
C GLN A 224 16.66 10.46 8.54
N TRP A 225 16.80 9.22 8.99
CA TRP A 225 15.96 8.07 8.64
C TRP A 225 14.78 7.84 9.59
N GLY A 226 14.74 8.58 10.70
CA GLY A 226 13.71 8.45 11.73
C GLY A 226 12.30 8.87 11.30
N LYS A 227 11.39 8.83 12.28
CA LYS A 227 9.96 9.16 12.12
C LYS A 227 9.71 10.54 11.51
N ASN A 228 10.56 11.52 11.83
CA ASN A 228 10.45 12.91 11.38
C ASN A 228 10.55 13.03 9.85
N PHE A 229 11.17 12.04 9.20
CA PHE A 229 11.39 12.01 7.75
C PHE A 229 10.60 10.89 7.07
N GLY A 230 9.51 10.39 7.69
CA GLY A 230 8.59 9.42 7.07
C GLY A 230 8.99 7.95 7.22
N ARG A 231 9.90 7.63 8.16
CA ARG A 231 10.38 6.27 8.49
C ARG A 231 11.19 5.62 7.38
N SER A 232 11.94 4.59 7.77
CA SER A 232 12.80 3.85 6.85
C SER A 232 12.60 2.34 6.95
N LEU A 233 12.74 1.65 5.82
CA LEU A 233 12.70 0.19 5.74
C LEU A 233 14.12 -0.32 5.46
N LEU A 234 14.63 -1.16 6.36
CA LEU A 234 15.86 -1.92 6.18
C LEU A 234 15.51 -3.28 5.52
N ILE A 235 16.24 -3.67 4.48
CA ILE A 235 16.06 -4.95 3.79
C ILE A 235 17.36 -5.75 3.88
N THR A 236 17.31 -6.89 4.56
CA THR A 236 18.44 -7.81 4.73
C THR A 236 18.32 -9.03 3.82
N GLU A 237 19.44 -9.60 3.38
CA GLU A 237 19.43 -10.85 2.61
C GLU A 237 19.06 -12.05 3.49
N VAL A 238 19.63 -12.09 4.70
CA VAL A 238 19.42 -13.14 5.69
C VAL A 238 18.91 -12.51 6.98
N LYS A 239 18.01 -13.23 7.66
CA LYS A 239 17.48 -12.83 8.95
C LYS A 239 18.56 -12.69 10.01
N LYS A 240 18.79 -11.45 10.45
CA LYS A 240 19.73 -11.12 11.53
C LYS A 240 18.95 -10.80 12.80
N GLU A 241 18.72 -11.80 13.65
CA GLU A 241 17.83 -11.70 14.83
C GLU A 241 18.06 -10.46 15.70
N ARG A 242 19.33 -10.12 15.97
CA ARG A 242 19.68 -8.93 16.77
C ARG A 242 19.20 -7.63 16.13
N LEU A 243 19.37 -7.48 14.82
CA LEU A 243 18.89 -6.31 14.08
C LEU A 243 17.36 -6.25 14.15
N PHE A 244 16.68 -7.40 13.98
CA PHE A 244 15.22 -7.48 14.11
C PHE A 244 14.73 -7.06 15.49
N MET A 245 15.38 -7.52 16.55
CA MET A 245 15.02 -7.14 17.93
C MET A 245 15.29 -5.64 18.19
N GLY A 246 16.46 -5.13 17.79
CA GLY A 246 16.78 -3.71 17.96
C GLY A 246 15.85 -2.79 17.17
N VAL A 247 15.55 -3.11 15.91
CA VAL A 247 14.61 -2.33 15.08
C VAL A 247 13.19 -2.40 15.63
N LYS A 248 12.80 -3.53 16.23
CA LYS A 248 11.48 -3.69 16.86
C LYS A 248 11.29 -2.74 18.04
N GLU A 249 12.35 -2.51 18.83
CA GLU A 249 12.35 -1.51 19.91
C GLU A 249 12.14 -0.09 19.35
N ILE A 250 12.81 0.25 18.24
CA ILE A 250 12.68 1.56 17.56
C ILE A 250 11.64 1.56 16.42
N SER A 251 10.55 0.79 16.55
CA SER A 251 9.51 0.64 15.50
C SER A 251 8.88 1.96 14.99
N ARG A 252 8.98 3.03 15.80
CA ARG A 252 8.59 4.40 15.43
C ARG A 252 9.45 4.97 14.30
N HIS A 253 10.74 4.65 14.26
CA HIS A 253 11.71 5.18 13.29
C HIS A 253 11.76 4.35 12.01
N GLY A 254 11.56 3.04 12.10
CA GLY A 254 11.63 2.19 10.93
C GLY A 254 11.12 0.77 11.16
N ARG A 255 11.35 -0.06 10.15
CA ARG A 255 11.10 -1.50 10.17
C ARG A 255 12.21 -2.22 9.43
N VAL A 256 12.35 -3.51 9.69
CA VAL A 256 13.29 -4.39 8.98
C VAL A 256 12.53 -5.58 8.45
N LEU A 257 12.84 -5.97 7.22
CA LEU A 257 12.28 -7.12 6.54
C LEU A 257 13.41 -7.94 5.92
N ASP A 258 13.23 -9.26 5.89
CA ASP A 258 14.08 -10.14 5.11
C ASP A 258 13.68 -10.07 3.64
N ARG A 259 14.63 -10.28 2.72
CA ARG A 259 14.38 -10.23 1.26
C ARG A 259 13.11 -10.97 0.84
N GLU A 260 12.85 -12.12 1.44
CA GLU A 260 11.74 -13.02 1.07
C GLU A 260 10.37 -12.52 1.52
N ASP A 261 10.34 -11.68 2.56
CA ASP A 261 9.12 -11.14 3.16
C ASP A 261 8.76 -9.74 2.62
N VAL A 262 9.55 -9.19 1.69
CA VAL A 262 9.29 -7.86 1.11
C VAL A 262 8.22 -7.96 0.02
N ASP A 263 7.21 -7.10 0.08
CA ASP A 263 6.19 -6.92 -0.96
C ASP A 263 6.38 -5.59 -1.75
N VAL A 264 5.69 -5.43 -2.90
CA VAL A 264 5.66 -4.16 -3.65
C VAL A 264 5.09 -3.03 -2.81
N LYS A 265 4.04 -3.33 -2.03
CA LYS A 265 3.48 -2.40 -1.05
C LYS A 265 4.55 -1.92 -0.07
N ASP A 266 5.43 -2.81 0.39
CA ASP A 266 6.41 -2.46 1.39
C ASP A 266 7.48 -1.50 0.88
N LEU A 267 7.86 -1.66 -0.38
CA LEU A 267 8.76 -0.74 -1.06
C LEU A 267 8.19 0.68 -1.16
N LEU A 268 6.86 0.85 -1.07
CA LEU A 268 6.17 2.11 -1.28
C LEU A 268 5.63 2.76 0.01
N GLU A 269 5.67 2.07 1.14
CA GLU A 269 5.10 2.55 2.41
C GLU A 269 5.98 3.58 3.14
N THR A 270 7.28 3.30 3.28
CA THR A 270 8.21 4.16 4.04
C THR A 270 8.78 5.31 3.19
N ALA A 271 9.49 6.27 3.77
CA ALA A 271 10.12 7.31 2.97
C ALA A 271 11.39 6.84 2.26
N ARG A 272 12.21 6.04 2.94
CA ARG A 272 13.48 5.52 2.42
C ARG A 272 13.56 4.00 2.50
N LEU A 273 14.32 3.44 1.57
CA LEU A 273 14.67 2.04 1.50
C LEU A 273 16.19 1.90 1.65
N ILE A 274 16.63 1.17 2.66
CA ILE A 274 18.03 0.83 2.89
C ILE A 274 18.15 -0.67 2.61
N VAL A 275 18.88 -1.04 1.58
CA VAL A 275 18.90 -2.42 1.07
C VAL A 275 20.32 -2.93 1.00
N GLU A 276 20.57 -4.14 1.51
CA GLU A 276 21.83 -4.83 1.27
C GLU A 276 22.04 -5.09 -0.22
N LYS A 277 23.26 -4.92 -0.70
CA LYS A 277 23.61 -5.11 -2.11
C LYS A 277 23.16 -6.50 -2.63
N GLN A 278 23.48 -7.56 -1.90
CA GLN A 278 23.08 -8.94 -2.25
C GLN A 278 21.56 -9.11 -2.29
N ALA A 279 20.84 -8.49 -1.34
CA ALA A 279 19.39 -8.52 -1.31
C ALA A 279 18.81 -7.86 -2.56
N LEU A 280 19.30 -6.66 -2.92
CA LEU A 280 18.88 -5.95 -4.13
C LEU A 280 19.17 -6.77 -5.40
N ASP A 281 20.37 -7.32 -5.53
CA ASP A 281 20.78 -8.10 -6.70
C ASP A 281 19.87 -9.34 -6.87
N ARG A 282 19.55 -10.04 -5.78
CA ARG A 282 18.63 -11.18 -5.79
C ARG A 282 17.20 -10.78 -6.08
N MET A 283 16.70 -9.68 -5.52
CA MET A 283 15.37 -9.16 -5.82
C MET A 283 15.22 -8.83 -7.31
N LEU A 284 16.23 -8.20 -7.91
CA LEU A 284 16.25 -7.89 -9.34
C LEU A 284 16.32 -9.15 -10.20
N PHE A 285 17.07 -10.17 -9.77
CA PHE A 285 17.14 -11.47 -10.47
C PHE A 285 15.80 -12.21 -10.50
N TRP A 286 15.05 -12.21 -9.40
CA TRP A 286 13.75 -12.88 -9.34
C TRP A 286 12.65 -12.13 -10.08
N HIS A 287 12.70 -10.78 -10.07
CA HIS A 287 11.68 -9.91 -10.68
C HIS A 287 12.08 -9.36 -12.07
N SER A 288 12.70 -10.21 -12.89
CA SER A 288 13.09 -9.88 -14.26
C SER A 288 12.50 -10.83 -15.31
N SER A 289 11.35 -11.48 -15.04
CA SER A 289 10.78 -12.45 -15.98
C SER A 289 10.19 -11.86 -17.27
N ASP A 290 9.95 -10.55 -17.29
CA ASP A 290 9.52 -9.83 -18.50
C ASP A 290 10.70 -9.42 -19.40
N LEU A 291 11.92 -9.41 -18.86
CA LEU A 291 13.14 -9.11 -19.61
C LEU A 291 13.64 -10.33 -20.39
N LYS A 292 14.26 -10.08 -21.55
CA LYS A 292 14.86 -11.14 -22.38
C LYS A 292 16.12 -11.73 -21.73
N SER A 293 16.94 -10.89 -21.10
CA SER A 293 18.13 -11.29 -20.35
C SER A 293 17.91 -11.06 -18.86
N LYS A 294 18.20 -12.09 -18.05
CA LYS A 294 18.24 -11.94 -16.59
C LYS A 294 19.58 -11.33 -16.16
N PRO A 295 19.63 -10.54 -15.06
CA PRO A 295 20.91 -10.17 -14.47
C PRO A 295 21.70 -11.41 -14.04
N ALA A 296 23.01 -11.25 -13.89
CA ALA A 296 23.85 -12.30 -13.31
C ALA A 296 23.35 -12.64 -11.88
N ARG A 297 23.39 -13.92 -11.53
CA ARG A 297 23.09 -14.36 -10.16
C ARG A 297 24.22 -13.89 -9.25
N ALA A 298 23.88 -13.08 -8.24
CA ALA A 298 24.80 -12.66 -7.19
C ALA A 298 25.17 -13.81 -6.25
#